data_AF-A0A7W4C129-F1
#
_entry.id   AF-A0A7W4C129-F1
#
_cell.length_a   1.000
_cell.length_b   1.000
_cell.length_c   1.000
_cell.angle_alpha   90.00
_cell.angle_beta   90.00
_cell.angle_gamma   90.00
#
_symmetry.space_group_name_H-M   'P 1'
#
loop_
_entity.id
_entity.type
_entity.pdbx_description
1 polymer ?
#
loop_
_entity_poly.entity_id
_entity_poly.type
_entity_poly.pdbx_seq_one_letter_code
_entity_poly.pdbx_strand_id
1 'polypeptide(L)'
;PKDAADPFALRRAAIGILRVIVENKLPLDLVELIAKAQALHAPNITNTNTSDDVLEFLLARFRAWYQDKGIQVDVILAVLARRPTKPADFDSRVKAVSHFRGLEASTALAAANKRVSNILAKVEGELPATINSALLTEPAEKALADKLVQLQPQLAPLFADGNYQQALTLLADLRENVDQFFEDVMVMADDEALKNNRLALLTNLREQFLHVADISLLQ
;
A
#
# COMPACT_ATOMS: atom_id res chain seq x y z
N PRO A 1 -5.82 27.63 -21.61
CA PRO A 1 -5.44 27.57 -20.18
C PRO A 1 -3.96 27.97 -20.02
N LYS A 2 -3.70 29.04 -19.27
CA LYS A 2 -2.48 29.88 -19.36
C LYS A 2 -1.17 29.12 -19.09
N ASP A 3 -0.19 29.30 -19.96
CA ASP A 3 1.26 28.96 -19.85
C ASP A 3 1.98 29.56 -18.62
N ALA A 4 1.26 30.15 -17.66
CA ALA A 4 1.82 30.83 -16.49
C ALA A 4 2.01 29.93 -15.25
N ALA A 5 1.53 28.68 -15.28
CA ALA A 5 1.54 27.80 -14.10
C ALA A 5 2.80 26.93 -13.95
N ASP A 6 3.66 26.87 -14.97
CA ASP A 6 4.91 26.08 -14.97
C ASP A 6 6.03 26.85 -15.72
N PRO A 7 6.50 27.99 -15.18
CA PRO A 7 7.43 28.88 -15.88
C PRO A 7 8.78 28.23 -16.24
N PHE A 8 9.13 27.13 -15.56
CA PHE A 8 10.36 26.37 -15.79
C PHE A 8 10.10 24.99 -16.43
N ALA A 9 8.87 24.71 -16.85
CA ALA A 9 8.45 23.43 -17.43
C ALA A 9 8.76 22.18 -16.57
N LEU A 10 8.91 22.35 -15.24
CA LEU A 10 9.33 21.29 -14.32
C LEU A 10 8.28 20.19 -14.20
N ARG A 11 6.98 20.52 -14.27
CA ARG A 11 5.92 19.51 -14.21
C ARG A 11 5.97 18.62 -15.45
N ARG A 12 6.14 19.25 -16.62
CA ARG A 12 6.26 18.53 -17.90
C ARG A 12 7.51 17.65 -17.93
N ALA A 13 8.65 18.16 -17.46
CA ALA A 13 9.90 17.39 -17.37
C ALA A 13 9.76 16.19 -16.41
N ALA A 14 9.19 16.40 -15.22
CA ALA A 14 8.95 15.35 -14.24
C ALA A 14 8.04 14.24 -14.80
N ILE A 15 6.92 14.60 -15.44
CA ILE A 15 6.05 13.61 -16.09
C ILE A 15 6.82 12.86 -17.19
N GLY A 16 7.63 13.56 -17.99
CA GLY A 16 8.47 12.95 -19.02
C GLY A 16 9.42 11.88 -18.46
N ILE A 17 10.13 12.19 -17.37
CA ILE A 17 11.02 11.26 -16.67
C ILE A 17 10.25 10.02 -16.19
N LEU A 18 9.13 10.22 -15.49
CA LEU A 18 8.33 9.12 -14.97
C LEU A 18 7.78 8.23 -16.09
N ARG A 19 7.31 8.83 -17.18
CA ARG A 19 6.83 8.11 -18.36
C ARG A 19 7.91 7.27 -18.99
N VAL A 20 9.11 7.82 -19.21
CA VAL A 20 10.23 7.05 -19.78
C VAL A 20 10.56 5.84 -18.90
N ILE A 21 10.62 6.01 -17.59
CA ILE A 21 10.93 4.91 -16.66
C ILE A 21 9.85 3.83 -16.71
N VAL A 22 8.57 4.22 -16.64
CA VAL A 22 7.44 3.27 -16.62
C VAL A 22 7.25 2.57 -17.97
N GLU A 23 7.18 3.33 -19.06
CA GLU A 23 6.87 2.81 -20.39
C GLU A 23 7.97 1.85 -20.89
N ASN A 24 9.22 2.08 -20.50
CA ASN A 24 10.35 1.20 -20.79
C ASN A 24 10.66 0.19 -19.68
N LYS A 25 9.85 0.14 -18.62
CA LYS A 25 10.02 -0.77 -17.46
C LYS A 25 11.44 -0.74 -16.87
N LEU A 26 12.03 0.44 -16.75
CA LEU A 26 13.39 0.58 -16.25
C LEU A 26 13.42 0.30 -14.74
N PRO A 27 14.38 -0.51 -14.24
CA PRO A 27 14.51 -0.85 -12.82
C PRO A 27 15.23 0.29 -12.06
N LEU A 28 14.68 1.49 -12.12
CA LEU A 28 15.27 2.70 -11.55
C LEU A 28 14.53 3.15 -10.30
N ASP A 29 15.28 3.50 -9.27
CA ASP A 29 14.78 4.08 -8.03
C ASP A 29 14.98 5.60 -8.02
N LEU A 30 13.91 6.36 -7.77
CA LEU A 30 13.97 7.82 -7.74
C LEU A 30 14.89 8.34 -6.63
N VAL A 31 14.94 7.70 -5.46
CA VAL A 31 15.81 8.12 -4.35
C VAL A 31 17.27 8.03 -4.75
N GLU A 32 17.66 6.93 -5.41
CA GLU A 32 19.03 6.75 -5.90
C GLU A 32 19.38 7.78 -6.99
N LEU A 33 18.46 8.02 -7.93
CA LEU A 33 18.66 9.00 -9.00
C LEU A 33 18.77 10.43 -8.44
N ILE A 34 17.92 10.79 -7.48
CA ILE A 34 17.92 12.10 -6.83
C ILE A 34 19.20 12.29 -6.01
N ALA A 35 19.61 11.29 -5.22
CA ALA A 35 20.85 11.35 -4.45
C ALA A 35 22.08 11.54 -5.36
N LYS A 36 22.12 10.82 -6.49
CA LYS A 36 23.17 10.98 -7.50
C LYS A 36 23.17 12.39 -8.11
N ALA A 37 22.00 12.92 -8.46
CA ALA A 37 21.88 14.28 -8.99
C ALA A 37 22.29 15.32 -7.94
N GLN A 38 21.90 15.15 -6.68
CA GLN A 38 22.29 16.03 -5.58
C GLN A 38 23.82 16.07 -5.41
N ALA A 39 24.48 14.91 -5.46
CA ALA A 39 25.94 14.86 -5.37
C ALA A 39 26.64 15.59 -6.54
N LEU A 40 26.14 15.43 -7.76
CA LEU A 40 26.68 16.10 -8.96
C LEU A 40 26.48 17.62 -8.95
N HIS A 41 25.47 18.11 -8.24
CA HIS A 41 25.12 19.52 -8.15
C HIS A 41 25.35 20.12 -6.76
N ALA A 42 26.05 19.43 -5.86
CA ALA A 42 26.20 19.81 -4.44
C ALA A 42 26.62 21.27 -4.22
N PRO A 43 27.56 21.87 -5.00
CA PRO A 43 27.93 23.28 -4.81
C PRO A 43 26.79 24.29 -5.04
N ASN A 44 25.74 23.89 -5.77
CA ASN A 44 24.61 24.74 -6.15
C ASN A 44 23.36 24.50 -5.31
N ILE A 45 23.40 23.55 -4.36
CA ILE A 45 22.24 23.17 -3.55
C ILE A 45 22.43 23.70 -2.13
N THR A 46 21.59 24.67 -1.75
CA THR A 46 21.61 25.29 -0.41
C THR A 46 20.55 24.74 0.53
N ASN A 47 19.47 24.14 -0.01
CA ASN A 47 18.41 23.54 0.77
C ASN A 47 18.78 22.09 1.17
N THR A 48 18.80 21.82 2.47
CA THR A 48 19.11 20.50 3.03
C THR A 48 18.05 19.45 2.72
N ASN A 49 16.80 19.86 2.48
CA ASN A 49 15.67 18.98 2.22
C ASN A 49 15.41 18.75 0.72
N THR A 50 16.33 19.17 -0.15
CA THR A 50 16.16 19.12 -1.61
C THR A 50 15.78 17.72 -2.11
N SER A 51 16.36 16.66 -1.55
CA SER A 51 16.04 15.29 -1.97
C SER A 51 14.56 14.94 -1.73
N ASP A 52 14.04 15.24 -0.54
CA ASP A 52 12.67 14.95 -0.17
C ASP A 52 11.69 15.82 -0.96
N ASP A 53 11.99 17.11 -1.11
CA ASP A 53 11.17 18.03 -1.88
C ASP A 53 11.03 17.59 -3.35
N VAL A 54 12.13 17.12 -3.96
CA VAL A 54 12.13 16.60 -5.34
C VAL A 54 11.37 15.28 -5.43
N LEU A 55 11.54 14.39 -4.47
CA LEU A 55 10.82 13.11 -4.44
C LEU A 55 9.31 13.35 -4.33
N GLU A 56 8.87 14.18 -3.38
CA GLU A 56 7.46 14.57 -3.23
C GLU A 56 6.91 15.21 -4.51
N PHE A 57 7.70 16.10 -5.12
CA PHE A 57 7.32 16.76 -6.36
C PHE A 57 7.10 15.75 -7.49
N LEU A 58 7.94 14.71 -7.61
CA LEU A 58 7.81 13.64 -8.58
C LEU A 58 6.62 12.72 -8.28
N LEU A 59 6.50 12.22 -7.04
CA LEU A 59 5.40 11.34 -6.64
C LEU A 59 4.03 11.99 -6.85
N ALA A 60 3.91 13.30 -6.58
CA ALA A 60 2.69 14.06 -6.82
C ALA A 60 2.27 14.13 -8.31
N ARG A 61 3.16 13.81 -9.26
CA ARG A 61 2.81 13.77 -10.69
C ARG A 61 2.11 12.50 -11.12
N PHE A 62 2.29 11.39 -10.39
CA PHE A 62 1.56 10.17 -10.70
C PHE A 62 0.05 10.38 -10.66
N ARG A 63 -0.45 11.16 -9.71
CA ARG A 63 -1.90 11.43 -9.60
C ARG A 63 -2.49 11.98 -10.88
N ALA A 64 -2.00 13.14 -11.36
CA ALA A 64 -2.53 13.76 -12.57
C ALA A 64 -2.38 12.84 -13.78
N TRP A 65 -1.20 12.22 -13.93
CA TRP A 65 -0.92 11.36 -15.08
C TRP A 65 -1.82 10.12 -15.16
N TYR A 66 -2.05 9.43 -14.04
CA TYR A 66 -2.92 8.25 -14.02
C TYR A 66 -4.41 8.60 -14.04
N GLN A 67 -4.80 9.76 -13.48
CA GLN A 67 -6.16 10.29 -13.66
C GLN A 67 -6.46 10.55 -15.15
N ASP A 68 -5.52 11.14 -15.89
CA ASP A 68 -5.66 11.35 -17.34
C ASP A 68 -5.76 10.03 -18.12
N LYS A 69 -5.22 8.93 -17.57
CA LYS A 69 -5.39 7.56 -18.09
C LYS A 69 -6.70 6.88 -17.67
N GLY A 70 -7.57 7.58 -16.95
CA GLY A 70 -8.86 7.05 -16.46
C GLY A 70 -8.76 6.16 -15.22
N ILE A 71 -7.62 6.14 -14.52
CA ILE A 71 -7.51 5.43 -13.25
C ILE A 71 -8.21 6.22 -12.16
N GLN A 72 -8.94 5.48 -11.32
CA GLN A 72 -9.75 6.03 -10.25
C GLN A 72 -8.88 6.62 -9.14
N VAL A 73 -9.34 7.74 -8.56
CA VAL A 73 -8.53 8.55 -7.65
C VAL A 73 -8.16 7.79 -6.38
N ASP A 74 -9.11 7.02 -5.84
CA ASP A 74 -8.93 6.17 -4.68
C ASP A 74 -7.85 5.10 -4.89
N VAL A 75 -7.80 4.47 -6.08
CA VAL A 75 -6.74 3.53 -6.47
C VAL A 75 -5.37 4.19 -6.46
N ILE A 76 -5.25 5.40 -7.03
CA ILE A 76 -3.98 6.13 -7.07
C ILE A 76 -3.55 6.50 -5.64
N LEU A 77 -4.48 6.97 -4.81
CA LEU A 77 -4.18 7.34 -3.41
C LEU A 77 -3.79 6.12 -2.57
N ALA A 78 -4.45 4.97 -2.76
CA ALA A 78 -4.11 3.70 -2.10
C ALA A 78 -2.66 3.28 -2.37
N VAL A 79 -2.19 3.41 -3.62
CA VAL A 79 -0.80 3.10 -3.97
C VAL A 79 0.17 4.18 -3.48
N LEU A 80 -0.17 5.47 -3.63
CA LEU A 80 0.68 6.58 -3.18
C LEU A 80 0.90 6.57 -1.66
N ALA A 81 -0.05 6.07 -0.86
CA ALA A 81 0.11 5.90 0.58
C ALA A 81 1.28 4.98 0.96
N ARG A 82 1.71 4.10 0.04
CA ARG A 82 2.90 3.24 0.21
C ARG A 82 4.19 3.91 -0.26
N ARG A 83 4.10 5.09 -0.86
CA ARG A 83 5.24 5.91 -1.33
C ARG A 83 6.28 5.13 -2.14
N PRO A 84 5.88 4.31 -3.14
CA PRO A 84 6.87 3.53 -3.90
C PRO A 84 7.78 4.47 -4.71
N THR A 85 9.09 4.27 -4.55
CA THR A 85 10.14 5.11 -5.13
C THR A 85 10.56 4.66 -6.53
N LYS A 86 10.14 3.46 -6.95
CA LYS A 86 10.40 2.91 -8.28
C LYS A 86 9.17 3.14 -9.18
N PRO A 87 9.25 3.97 -10.23
CA PRO A 87 8.08 4.28 -11.05
C PRO A 87 7.45 3.07 -11.75
N ALA A 88 8.27 2.13 -12.25
CA ALA A 88 7.78 0.90 -12.85
C ALA A 88 7.01 0.02 -11.83
N ASP A 89 7.45 0.03 -10.56
CA ASP A 89 6.76 -0.65 -9.46
C ASP A 89 5.41 0.02 -9.13
N PHE A 90 5.37 1.35 -9.12
CA PHE A 90 4.12 2.11 -8.96
C PHE A 90 3.08 1.72 -10.02
N ASP A 91 3.48 1.60 -11.29
CA ASP A 91 2.60 1.15 -12.38
C ASP A 91 2.03 -0.26 -12.14
N SER A 92 2.89 -1.21 -11.75
CA SER A 92 2.47 -2.57 -11.40
C SER A 92 1.45 -2.60 -10.27
N ARG A 93 1.66 -1.80 -9.21
CA ARG A 93 0.73 -1.67 -8.09
C ARG A 93 -0.60 -1.06 -8.52
N VAL A 94 -0.59 0.04 -9.29
CA VAL A 94 -1.82 0.68 -9.78
C VAL A 94 -2.66 -0.28 -10.61
N LYS A 95 -2.03 -1.06 -11.51
CA LYS A 95 -2.72 -2.08 -12.31
C LYS A 95 -3.32 -3.17 -11.44
N ALA A 96 -2.56 -3.67 -10.47
CA ALA A 96 -3.02 -4.70 -9.54
C ALA A 96 -4.22 -4.22 -8.69
N VAL A 97 -4.14 -3.02 -8.13
CA VAL A 97 -5.23 -2.45 -7.32
C VAL A 97 -6.45 -2.14 -8.18
N SER A 98 -6.25 -1.67 -9.42
CA SER A 98 -7.35 -1.47 -10.39
C SER A 98 -8.06 -2.78 -10.71
N HIS A 99 -7.30 -3.87 -10.89
CA HIS A 99 -7.87 -5.20 -11.09
C HIS A 99 -8.61 -5.71 -9.85
N PHE A 100 -7.99 -5.58 -8.67
CA PHE A 100 -8.60 -5.96 -7.40
C PHE A 100 -9.95 -5.26 -7.19
N ARG A 101 -10.06 -3.96 -7.50
CA ARG A 101 -11.32 -3.20 -7.41
C ARG A 101 -12.46 -3.77 -8.29
N GLY A 102 -12.12 -4.54 -9.33
CA GLY A 102 -13.10 -5.25 -10.16
C GLY A 102 -13.56 -6.59 -9.59
N LEU A 103 -12.93 -7.10 -8.52
CA LEU A 103 -13.31 -8.35 -7.88
C LEU A 103 -14.51 -8.16 -6.95
N GLU A 104 -15.37 -9.16 -6.84
CA GLU A 104 -16.55 -9.15 -5.96
C GLU A 104 -16.18 -8.90 -4.49
N ALA A 105 -15.07 -9.48 -4.04
CA ALA A 105 -14.59 -9.35 -2.66
C ALA A 105 -14.03 -7.96 -2.30
N SER A 106 -13.78 -7.09 -3.29
CA SER A 106 -12.99 -5.87 -3.09
C SER A 106 -13.63 -4.87 -2.14
N THR A 107 -14.93 -4.62 -2.29
CA THR A 107 -15.66 -3.68 -1.44
C THR A 107 -15.68 -4.15 0.01
N ALA A 108 -15.94 -5.43 0.26
CA ALA A 108 -15.96 -6.02 1.59
C ALA A 108 -14.58 -5.94 2.25
N LEU A 109 -13.53 -6.34 1.53
CA LEU A 109 -12.15 -6.32 2.06
C LEU A 109 -11.60 -4.92 2.26
N ALA A 110 -11.94 -3.95 1.40
CA ALA A 110 -11.59 -2.54 1.60
C ALA A 110 -12.26 -1.98 2.86
N ALA A 111 -13.56 -2.26 3.06
CA ALA A 111 -14.30 -1.86 4.25
C ALA A 111 -13.72 -2.50 5.52
N ALA A 112 -13.37 -3.78 5.47
CA ALA A 112 -12.73 -4.48 6.56
C ALA A 112 -11.35 -3.89 6.89
N ASN A 113 -10.50 -3.63 5.89
CA ASN A 113 -9.20 -2.99 6.10
C ASN A 113 -9.33 -1.56 6.66
N LYS A 114 -10.36 -0.83 6.28
CA LYS A 114 -10.69 0.47 6.90
C LYS A 114 -11.09 0.33 8.36
N ARG A 115 -11.89 -0.68 8.72
CA ARG A 115 -12.17 -1.00 10.14
C ARG A 115 -10.88 -1.34 10.89
N VAL A 116 -10.03 -2.20 10.33
CA VAL A 116 -8.74 -2.56 10.92
C VAL A 116 -7.88 -1.32 11.15
N SER A 117 -7.69 -0.47 10.13
CA SER A 117 -6.90 0.76 10.25
C SER A 117 -7.43 1.67 11.36
N ASN A 118 -8.75 1.82 11.47
CA ASN A 118 -9.38 2.65 12.52
C ASN A 118 -9.24 2.06 13.92
N ILE A 119 -9.23 0.73 14.06
CA ILE A 119 -9.01 0.05 15.34
C ILE A 119 -7.55 0.25 15.76
N LEU A 120 -6.60 -0.04 14.87
CA LEU A 120 -5.17 0.07 15.15
C LEU A 120 -4.75 1.52 15.44
N ALA A 121 -5.36 2.51 14.79
CA ALA A 121 -5.09 3.93 15.07
C ALA A 121 -5.48 4.40 16.48
N LYS A 122 -6.27 3.62 17.23
CA LYS A 122 -6.66 3.91 18.63
C LYS A 122 -5.74 3.24 19.65
N VAL A 123 -4.83 2.38 19.21
CA VAL A 123 -3.89 1.70 20.10
C VAL A 123 -2.75 2.66 20.41
N GLU A 124 -2.53 2.93 21.70
CA GLU A 124 -1.39 3.71 22.16
C GLU A 124 -0.16 2.80 22.27
N GLY A 125 1.00 3.26 21.80
CA GLY A 125 2.25 2.51 21.86
C GLY A 125 2.50 1.62 20.64
N GLU A 126 3.34 0.60 20.84
CA GLU A 126 3.74 -0.33 19.78
C GLU A 126 2.62 -1.33 19.48
N LEU A 127 2.31 -1.50 18.19
CA LEU A 127 1.30 -2.47 17.76
C LEU A 127 1.82 -3.90 17.96
N PRO A 128 1.04 -4.80 18.56
CA PRO A 128 1.37 -6.21 18.60
C PRO A 128 1.54 -6.75 17.18
N ALA A 129 2.61 -7.51 16.94
CA ALA A 129 2.91 -8.13 15.66
C ALA A 129 2.90 -9.67 15.73
N THR A 130 3.10 -10.26 16.91
CA THR A 130 3.22 -11.71 17.07
C THR A 130 1.90 -12.29 17.55
N ILE A 131 1.36 -13.24 16.78
CA ILE A 131 0.18 -14.02 17.15
C ILE A 131 0.63 -15.18 18.04
N ASN A 132 -0.01 -15.33 19.20
CA ASN A 132 0.11 -16.49 20.05
C ASN A 132 -1.10 -17.42 19.82
N SER A 133 -0.87 -18.56 19.16
CA SER A 133 -1.91 -19.53 18.84
C SER A 133 -2.64 -20.08 20.08
N ALA A 134 -2.00 -20.10 21.25
CA ALA A 134 -2.62 -20.57 22.49
C ALA A 134 -3.67 -19.59 23.04
N LEU A 135 -3.63 -18.32 22.61
CA LEU A 135 -4.57 -17.28 23.01
C LEU A 135 -5.71 -17.08 21.99
N LEU A 136 -5.76 -17.89 20.92
CA LEU A 136 -6.91 -17.89 20.00
C LEU A 136 -8.01 -18.74 20.64
N THR A 137 -9.15 -18.13 20.95
CA THR A 137 -10.30 -18.78 21.60
C THR A 137 -11.37 -19.11 20.57
N GLU A 138 -11.81 -18.13 19.79
CA GLU A 138 -12.95 -18.26 18.88
C GLU A 138 -12.61 -19.08 17.63
N PRO A 139 -13.56 -19.84 17.06
CA PRO A 139 -13.35 -20.53 15.79
C PRO A 139 -12.99 -19.58 14.65
N ALA A 140 -13.60 -18.39 14.60
CA ALA A 140 -13.41 -17.42 13.52
C ALA A 140 -11.99 -16.83 13.50
N GLU A 141 -11.40 -16.48 14.65
CA GLU A 141 -10.02 -15.97 14.71
C GLU A 141 -8.97 -17.05 14.42
N LYS A 142 -9.24 -18.31 14.81
CA LYS A 142 -8.41 -19.46 14.41
C LYS A 142 -8.43 -19.65 12.90
N ALA A 143 -9.61 -19.66 12.30
CA ALA A 143 -9.76 -19.84 10.85
C ALA A 143 -9.04 -18.73 10.07
N LEU A 144 -9.16 -17.46 10.50
CA LEU A 144 -8.46 -16.34 9.88
C LEU A 144 -6.92 -16.46 10.04
N ALA A 145 -6.45 -16.80 11.24
CA ALA A 145 -5.02 -17.00 11.50
C ALA A 145 -4.43 -18.13 10.63
N ASP A 146 -5.10 -19.27 10.58
CA ASP A 146 -4.68 -20.43 9.78
C ASP A 146 -4.64 -20.10 8.29
N LYS A 147 -5.67 -19.41 7.78
CA LYS A 147 -5.72 -19.00 6.37
C LYS A 147 -4.59 -18.02 6.03
N LEU A 148 -4.27 -17.07 6.91
CA LEU A 148 -3.13 -16.17 6.72
C LEU A 148 -1.80 -16.94 6.66
N VAL A 149 -1.57 -17.87 7.58
CA VAL A 149 -0.37 -18.72 7.58
C VAL A 149 -0.24 -19.53 6.28
N GLN A 150 -1.35 -20.03 5.74
CA GLN A 150 -1.36 -20.78 4.47
C GLN A 150 -1.09 -19.90 3.24
N LEU A 151 -1.51 -18.63 3.26
CA LEU A 151 -1.32 -17.70 2.14
C LEU A 151 0.08 -17.08 2.11
N GLN A 152 0.69 -16.79 3.26
CA GLN A 152 2.02 -16.17 3.35
C GLN A 152 3.10 -16.82 2.45
N PRO A 153 3.31 -18.16 2.43
CA PRO A 153 4.33 -18.77 1.56
C PRO A 153 4.01 -18.65 0.06
N GLN A 154 2.73 -18.44 -0.30
CA GLN A 154 2.32 -18.21 -1.68
C GLN A 154 2.48 -16.73 -2.09
N LEU A 155 2.27 -15.81 -1.14
CA LEU A 155 2.37 -14.37 -1.36
C LEU A 155 3.82 -13.89 -1.46
N ALA A 156 4.72 -14.43 -0.64
CA ALA A 156 6.12 -14.03 -0.60
C ALA A 156 6.81 -14.01 -1.99
N PRO A 157 6.76 -15.07 -2.83
CA PRO A 157 7.35 -15.02 -4.17
C PRO A 157 6.64 -14.03 -5.09
N LEU A 158 5.31 -13.87 -4.98
CA LEU A 158 4.56 -12.91 -5.79
C LEU A 158 4.95 -11.47 -5.48
N PHE A 159 5.20 -11.14 -4.21
CA PHE A 159 5.69 -9.82 -3.81
C PHE A 159 7.11 -9.57 -4.29
N ALA A 160 7.98 -10.58 -4.22
CA ALA A 160 9.36 -10.47 -4.71
C ALA A 160 9.43 -10.24 -6.23
N ASP A 161 8.54 -10.90 -6.99
CA ASP A 161 8.45 -10.76 -8.44
C ASP A 161 7.63 -9.56 -8.90
N GLY A 162 7.04 -8.78 -7.98
CA GLY A 162 6.16 -7.66 -8.30
C GLY A 162 4.82 -8.09 -8.93
N ASN A 163 4.45 -9.37 -8.82
CA ASN A 163 3.17 -9.91 -9.29
C ASN A 163 2.04 -9.62 -8.30
N TYR A 164 1.79 -8.33 -8.10
CA TYR A 164 0.81 -7.82 -7.16
C TYR A 164 -0.63 -8.17 -7.52
N GLN A 165 -0.92 -8.34 -8.81
CA GLN A 165 -2.26 -8.70 -9.26
C GLN A 165 -2.66 -10.07 -8.70
N GLN A 166 -1.80 -11.09 -8.90
CA GLN A 166 -2.06 -12.42 -8.37
C GLN A 166 -2.06 -12.45 -6.84
N ALA A 167 -1.19 -11.66 -6.20
CA ALA A 167 -1.17 -11.55 -4.74
C ALA A 167 -2.50 -10.99 -4.19
N LEU A 168 -3.03 -9.91 -4.78
CA LEU A 168 -4.33 -9.36 -4.39
C LEU A 168 -5.50 -10.30 -4.72
N THR A 169 -5.41 -11.09 -5.78
CA THR A 169 -6.40 -12.14 -6.07
C THR A 169 -6.41 -13.22 -4.98
N LEU A 170 -5.24 -13.68 -4.53
CA LEU A 170 -5.16 -14.66 -3.42
C LEU A 170 -5.65 -14.06 -2.10
N LEU A 171 -5.35 -12.79 -1.83
CA LEU A 171 -5.86 -12.10 -0.65
C LEU A 171 -7.37 -11.86 -0.73
N ALA A 172 -7.97 -11.84 -1.92
CA ALA A 172 -9.42 -11.74 -2.09
C ALA A 172 -10.17 -12.93 -1.48
N ASP A 173 -9.52 -14.10 -1.41
CA ASP A 173 -10.08 -15.32 -0.80
C ASP A 173 -10.24 -15.21 0.73
N LEU A 174 -9.67 -14.17 1.37
CA LEU A 174 -9.84 -13.92 2.81
C LEU A 174 -11.21 -13.33 3.16
N ARG A 175 -12.03 -12.94 2.18
CA ARG A 175 -13.32 -12.26 2.40
C ARG A 175 -14.15 -12.94 3.49
N GLU A 176 -14.47 -14.22 3.32
CA GLU A 176 -15.34 -14.94 4.25
C GLU A 176 -14.73 -15.05 5.65
N ASN A 177 -13.42 -15.31 5.75
CA ASN A 177 -12.74 -15.39 7.03
C ASN A 177 -12.72 -14.04 7.77
N VAL A 178 -12.57 -12.94 7.03
CA VAL A 178 -12.56 -11.59 7.59
C VAL A 178 -13.96 -11.16 8.02
N ASP A 179 -14.98 -11.47 7.22
CA ASP A 179 -16.38 -11.20 7.55
C ASP A 179 -16.77 -11.96 8.83
N GLN A 180 -16.49 -13.27 8.90
CA GLN A 180 -16.79 -14.09 10.08
C GLN A 180 -16.02 -13.62 11.32
N PHE A 181 -14.75 -13.22 11.17
CA PHE A 181 -13.97 -12.66 12.29
C PHE A 181 -14.67 -11.43 12.87
N PHE A 182 -15.12 -10.50 12.03
CA PHE A 182 -15.75 -9.29 12.52
C PHE A 182 -17.19 -9.46 13.00
N GLU A 183 -17.85 -10.56 12.63
CA GLU A 183 -19.17 -10.95 13.14
C GLU A 183 -19.06 -11.60 14.52
N ASP A 184 -18.14 -12.55 14.70
CA ASP A 184 -18.06 -13.36 15.91
C ASP A 184 -17.08 -12.84 16.97
N VAL A 185 -16.08 -12.04 16.57
CA VAL A 185 -14.94 -11.70 17.43
C VAL A 185 -14.99 -10.24 17.87
N MET A 186 -15.15 -10.05 19.18
CA MET A 186 -15.00 -8.72 19.81
C MET A 186 -13.52 -8.40 20.03
N VAL A 187 -12.94 -7.56 19.16
CA VAL A 187 -11.50 -7.23 19.18
C VAL A 187 -11.06 -6.57 20.50
N MET A 188 -11.86 -5.64 21.03
CA MET A 188 -11.59 -4.95 22.29
C MET A 188 -12.07 -5.78 23.47
N ALA A 189 -11.38 -6.90 23.74
CA ALA A 189 -11.66 -7.76 24.89
C ALA A 189 -11.14 -7.14 26.20
N ASP A 190 -11.76 -7.52 27.33
CA ASP A 190 -11.34 -7.10 28.68
C ASP A 190 -9.98 -7.70 29.06
N ASP A 191 -9.73 -8.96 28.65
CA ASP A 191 -8.43 -9.61 28.83
C ASP A 191 -7.39 -8.98 27.89
N GLU A 192 -6.36 -8.39 28.48
CA GLU A 192 -5.34 -7.64 27.74
C GLU A 192 -4.51 -8.54 26.80
N ALA A 193 -4.23 -9.78 27.21
CA ALA A 193 -3.46 -10.71 26.40
C ALA A 193 -4.25 -11.16 25.15
N LEU A 194 -5.55 -11.43 25.32
CA LEU A 194 -6.46 -11.77 24.24
C LEU A 194 -6.66 -10.60 23.28
N LYS A 195 -6.89 -9.39 23.82
CA LYS A 195 -7.00 -8.15 23.03
C LYS A 195 -5.74 -7.94 22.19
N ASN A 196 -4.56 -8.03 22.79
CA ASN A 196 -3.28 -7.85 22.09
C ASN A 196 -3.06 -8.93 21.02
N ASN A 197 -3.48 -10.17 21.27
CA ASN A 197 -3.41 -11.25 20.28
C ASN A 197 -4.32 -10.98 19.06
N ARG A 198 -5.54 -10.49 19.30
CA ARG A 198 -6.48 -10.08 18.24
C ARG A 198 -5.97 -8.88 17.45
N LEU A 199 -5.36 -7.91 18.12
CA LEU A 199 -4.69 -6.79 17.45
C LEU A 199 -3.52 -7.29 16.59
N ALA A 200 -2.73 -8.26 17.07
CA ALA A 200 -1.66 -8.85 16.28
C ALA A 200 -2.19 -9.53 15.01
N LEU A 201 -3.30 -10.26 15.10
CA LEU A 201 -3.95 -10.87 13.95
C LEU A 201 -4.39 -9.81 12.91
N LEU A 202 -5.00 -8.72 13.37
CA LEU A 202 -5.40 -7.61 12.50
C LEU A 202 -4.22 -6.86 11.89
N THR A 203 -3.14 -6.65 12.64
CA THR A 203 -1.88 -6.09 12.13
C THR A 203 -1.35 -6.97 10.99
N ASN A 204 -1.25 -8.29 11.22
CA ASN A 204 -0.76 -9.24 10.21
C ASN A 204 -1.61 -9.22 8.94
N LEU A 205 -2.95 -9.20 9.08
CA LEU A 205 -3.88 -9.08 7.96
C LEU A 205 -3.62 -7.81 7.15
N ARG A 206 -3.55 -6.66 7.82
CA ARG A 206 -3.35 -5.35 7.16
C ARG A 206 -2.01 -5.30 6.43
N GLU A 207 -0.94 -5.82 7.05
CA GLU A 207 0.40 -5.84 6.43
C GLU A 207 0.42 -6.58 5.09
N GLN A 208 -0.36 -7.67 4.94
CA GLN A 208 -0.44 -8.39 3.66
C GLN A 208 -0.92 -7.49 2.51
N PHE A 209 -1.90 -6.62 2.76
CA PHE A 209 -2.37 -5.67 1.75
C PHE A 209 -1.39 -4.50 1.56
N LEU A 210 -0.76 -4.02 2.64
CA LEU A 210 0.22 -2.93 2.60
C LEU A 210 1.50 -3.28 1.81
N HIS A 211 1.79 -4.56 1.58
CA HIS A 211 2.80 -4.95 0.60
C HIS A 211 2.49 -4.44 -0.81
N VAL A 212 1.23 -4.13 -1.13
CA VAL A 212 0.77 -3.61 -2.44
C VAL A 212 0.28 -2.17 -2.35
N ALA A 213 -0.71 -1.90 -1.49
CA ALA A 213 -1.39 -0.62 -1.37
C ALA A 213 -2.13 -0.49 -0.03
N ASP A 214 -2.42 0.72 0.41
CA ASP A 214 -3.38 0.92 1.50
C ASP A 214 -4.82 0.83 0.96
N ILE A 215 -5.34 -0.40 0.89
CA ILE A 215 -6.67 -0.65 0.33
C ILE A 215 -7.81 -0.09 1.19
N SER A 216 -7.54 0.40 2.41
CA SER A 216 -8.54 1.10 3.22
C SER A 216 -8.99 2.43 2.60
N LEU A 217 -8.24 2.93 1.60
CA LEU A 217 -8.52 4.15 0.86
C LEU A 217 -9.43 3.93 -0.36
N LEU A 218 -9.75 2.68 -0.72
CA LEU A 218 -10.70 2.37 -1.80
C LEU A 218 -12.14 2.69 -1.35
N GLN A 219 -12.88 3.46 -2.16
CA GLN A 219 -14.25 3.94 -1.86
C GLN A 219 -15.22 3.62 -2.99
#